data_AF-A0A017TBH4-F1
#
_entry.id   AF-A0A017TBH4-F1
#
_cell.length_a   1.000
_cell.length_b   1.000
_cell.length_c   1.000
_cell.angle_alpha   90.00
_cell.angle_beta   90.00
_cell.angle_gamma   90.00
#
_symmetry.space_group_name_H-M   'P 1'
#
loop_
_entity.id
_entity.type
_entity.pdbx_description
1 polymer ?
#
loop_
_entity_poly.entity_id
_entity_poly.type
_entity_poly.pdbx_seq_one_letter_code
_entity_poly.pdbx_strand_id
1 'polypeptide(L)'
;MRRALCLFAAPLLAATLSGCVTEVTLDETPPTSTLAVGESRTVELRFLRFDVEQFQQSLTLTDLKALPTRVLQDTWLLDLDMSTLVQNALQQVAYLPPAEAHALAQPARNLWKLLNLTAESTDLRGTRLEPLLGVGKAVGLPPSLILADLAQVGENDPLISTETTAQAVLSNVVATHPNAQFRRGPVNVDHPDGLYLVTPGSIPVYLADVVDSFASLAERFGPAPAWEEGAPAHPGFVVASSPVSAATDAFRMKVKVNLNALPYKGVDATNATVASVNSTGGQIENIFDFDRPDWLSLEGLAEDLKIGELTMAIGENDGFLPSGDARDPLPYGNSPVWETPRWEMEHLLASAGFARAQALTEHCSVYAPQGTVEEPFEAVNVCVDGTGWVDIQVDPSVVLDEPPPPPSYFWDVLLEVAQVRLHDGELAEGAADVEITVRDVPVGVSTETLVTSIRDNIQGNPSALRGVAEQLNDNTAGDADFYYYQTAEGEDFLYFIAPEDLRLDAEGNPVREYGYQHPGFYADADLAEKISSREEVDGDRAHEKVAIPVGTSLFFEDDGGAVYRVDAGEKPSLHKAALTLTRIR
;
A
#
# COMPACT_ATOMS: atom_id res chain seq x y z
N MET A 1 -86.22 28.78 -31.34
CA MET A 1 -86.46 27.35 -31.04
C MET A 1 -85.36 26.89 -30.08
N ARG A 2 -85.76 26.37 -28.90
CA ARG A 2 -85.13 25.36 -27.97
C ARG A 2 -83.60 25.14 -28.06
N ARG A 3 -82.77 24.92 -27.03
CA ARG A 3 -82.77 24.68 -25.55
C ARG A 3 -81.25 24.59 -25.19
N ALA A 4 -80.68 25.29 -24.20
CA ALA A 4 -80.50 24.96 -22.76
C ALA A 4 -79.31 24.03 -22.36
N LEU A 5 -78.70 24.37 -21.19
CA LEU A 5 -77.70 23.70 -20.30
C LEU A 5 -76.19 23.85 -20.63
N CYS A 6 -75.37 24.63 -19.90
CA CYS A 6 -74.89 24.59 -18.49
C CYS A 6 -73.90 23.45 -18.18
N LEU A 7 -72.63 23.79 -17.85
CA LEU A 7 -72.02 23.52 -16.53
C LEU A 7 -70.67 24.27 -16.34
N PHE A 8 -70.49 24.79 -15.13
CA PHE A 8 -69.29 25.43 -14.56
C PHE A 8 -68.22 24.40 -14.16
N ALA A 9 -66.92 24.76 -14.20
CA ALA A 9 -65.97 24.52 -13.10
C ALA A 9 -64.59 25.21 -13.35
N ALA A 10 -64.11 25.87 -12.31
CA ALA A 10 -62.93 26.73 -12.13
C ALA A 10 -61.55 26.18 -12.58
N PRO A 11 -60.60 27.05 -12.97
CA PRO A 11 -59.18 26.81 -12.72
C PRO A 11 -58.82 27.24 -11.29
N LEU A 12 -58.29 26.30 -10.52
CA LEU A 12 -57.72 26.53 -9.19
C LEU A 12 -56.46 27.40 -9.34
N LEU A 13 -56.49 28.59 -8.75
CA LEU A 13 -55.37 29.50 -8.62
C LEU A 13 -54.35 28.88 -7.65
N ALA A 14 -53.22 28.40 -8.15
CA ALA A 14 -52.08 28.01 -7.31
C ALA A 14 -51.38 29.29 -6.83
N ALA A 15 -51.76 29.77 -5.64
CA ALA A 15 -51.03 30.79 -4.92
C ALA A 15 -49.78 30.14 -4.29
N THR A 16 -48.62 30.31 -4.93
CA THR A 16 -47.32 30.03 -4.33
C THR A 16 -47.04 31.11 -3.27
N LEU A 17 -47.29 30.78 -2.01
CA LEU A 17 -46.76 31.53 -0.87
C LEU A 17 -45.23 31.36 -0.85
N SER A 18 -44.53 32.28 -1.50
CA SER A 18 -43.10 32.51 -1.28
C SER A 18 -42.98 33.20 0.08
N GLY A 19 -42.87 32.39 1.14
CA GLY A 19 -42.44 32.88 2.44
C GLY A 19 -40.97 33.25 2.33
N CYS A 20 -40.68 34.54 2.22
CA CYS A 20 -39.33 35.07 2.37
C CYS A 20 -38.81 34.67 3.75
N VAL A 21 -37.96 33.65 3.82
CA VAL A 21 -37.08 33.46 4.96
C VAL A 21 -36.03 34.56 4.83
N THR A 22 -36.08 35.54 5.73
CA THR A 22 -35.03 36.53 5.85
C THR A 22 -33.73 35.80 6.12
N GLU A 23 -32.76 35.96 5.23
CA GLU A 23 -31.40 35.46 5.41
C GLU A 23 -30.89 35.99 6.76
N VAL A 24 -30.58 35.10 7.69
CA VAL A 24 -29.95 35.45 8.96
C VAL A 24 -28.51 35.78 8.64
N THR A 25 -28.24 37.04 8.31
CA THR A 25 -26.89 37.58 8.30
C THR A 25 -26.42 37.66 9.75
N LEU A 26 -25.47 36.81 10.13
CA LEU A 26 -24.69 37.05 11.34
C LEU A 26 -23.88 38.33 11.09
N ASP A 27 -24.21 39.40 11.80
CA ASP A 27 -23.34 40.58 11.86
C ASP A 27 -21.97 40.09 12.37
N GLU A 28 -20.93 40.16 11.52
CA GLU A 28 -19.56 39.90 11.94
C GLU A 28 -19.24 40.89 13.06
N THR A 29 -19.16 40.37 14.29
CA THR A 29 -18.71 41.15 15.43
C THR A 29 -17.27 41.57 15.13
N PRO A 30 -16.92 42.87 15.20
CA PRO A 30 -15.57 43.31 14.89
C PRO A 30 -14.57 42.52 15.75
N PRO A 31 -13.39 42.16 15.20
CA PRO A 31 -12.42 41.33 15.90
C PRO A 31 -12.05 41.98 17.23
N THR A 32 -12.25 41.26 18.31
CA THR A 32 -11.97 41.74 19.66
C THR A 32 -10.47 42.00 19.79
N SER A 33 -10.07 43.17 20.27
CA SER A 33 -8.65 43.52 20.41
C SER A 33 -7.96 42.59 21.41
N THR A 34 -6.67 42.33 21.23
CA THR A 34 -5.85 41.58 22.22
C THR A 34 -6.01 42.16 23.63
N LEU A 35 -6.04 41.30 24.65
CA LEU A 35 -6.07 41.71 26.05
C LEU A 35 -4.76 42.42 26.43
N ALA A 36 -4.89 43.64 26.94
CA ALA A 36 -3.78 44.35 27.56
C ALA A 36 -3.45 43.77 28.94
N VAL A 37 -2.21 43.96 29.40
CA VAL A 37 -1.81 43.54 30.76
C VAL A 37 -2.68 44.24 31.81
N GLY A 38 -3.27 43.46 32.71
CA GLY A 38 -4.21 43.88 33.74
C GLY A 38 -5.66 44.06 33.25
N GLU A 39 -5.93 43.89 31.96
CA GLU A 39 -7.29 43.88 31.43
C GLU A 39 -7.95 42.54 31.73
N SER A 40 -9.24 42.60 32.12
CA SER A 40 -10.05 41.42 32.40
C SER A 40 -11.25 41.36 31.44
N ARG A 41 -11.58 40.17 30.95
CA ARG A 41 -12.80 39.91 30.17
C ARG A 41 -13.46 38.63 30.63
N THR A 42 -14.79 38.66 30.69
CA THR A 42 -15.59 37.50 31.08
C THR A 42 -16.14 36.83 29.83
N VAL A 43 -15.98 35.52 29.75
CA VAL A 43 -16.52 34.65 28.71
C VAL A 43 -17.46 33.63 29.33
N GLU A 44 -18.57 33.34 28.65
CA GLU A 44 -19.44 32.23 29.00
C GLU A 44 -19.15 31.05 28.09
N LEU A 45 -18.71 29.94 28.67
CA LEU A 45 -18.53 28.68 27.97
C LEU A 45 -19.72 27.79 28.23
N ARG A 46 -20.24 27.17 27.17
CA ARG A 46 -21.34 26.22 27.24
C ARG A 46 -20.79 24.82 27.06
N PHE A 47 -21.17 23.91 27.96
CA PHE A 47 -20.97 22.49 27.74
C PHE A 47 -21.90 22.03 26.63
N LEU A 48 -21.30 21.52 25.56
CA LEU A 48 -22.00 20.94 24.40
C LEU A 48 -21.56 19.49 24.28
N ARG A 49 -22.47 18.59 24.62
CA ARG A 49 -22.30 17.16 24.40
C ARG A 49 -23.55 16.60 23.74
N PHE A 50 -23.37 16.07 22.55
CA PHE A 50 -24.37 15.34 21.80
C PHE A 50 -23.70 14.07 21.29
N ASP A 51 -23.64 13.09 22.18
CA ASP A 51 -23.09 11.77 21.86
C ASP A 51 -24.03 11.10 20.86
N VAL A 52 -23.51 10.81 19.68
CA VAL A 52 -24.22 10.07 18.65
C VAL A 52 -23.59 8.70 18.55
N GLU A 53 -24.37 7.67 18.87
CA GLU A 53 -23.99 6.30 18.60
C GLU A 53 -24.27 5.98 17.13
N GLN A 54 -23.36 5.24 16.50
CA GLN A 54 -23.52 4.73 15.14
C GLN A 54 -23.79 5.84 14.11
N PHE A 55 -23.19 7.01 14.32
CA PHE A 55 -23.22 8.09 13.34
C PHE A 55 -22.58 7.57 12.06
N GLN A 56 -23.39 7.47 11.01
CA GLN A 56 -22.95 6.94 9.74
C GLN A 56 -22.64 8.09 8.79
N GLN A 57 -21.40 8.14 8.32
CA GLN A 57 -21.03 8.99 7.20
C GLN A 57 -20.84 8.14 5.95
N SER A 58 -21.32 8.66 4.82
CA SER A 58 -21.12 8.04 3.51
C SER A 58 -20.20 8.95 2.70
N LEU A 59 -18.96 8.52 2.53
CA LEU A 59 -17.93 9.22 1.77
C LEU A 59 -17.95 8.74 0.32
N THR A 60 -18.15 9.66 -0.61
CA THR A 60 -17.95 9.45 -2.05
C THR A 60 -16.46 9.51 -2.39
N LEU A 61 -16.10 9.10 -3.61
CA LEU A 61 -14.72 9.25 -4.09
C LEU A 61 -14.28 10.74 -4.12
N THR A 62 -15.21 11.66 -4.37
CA THR A 62 -14.96 13.11 -4.27
C THR A 62 -14.66 13.54 -2.84
N ASP A 63 -15.40 13.01 -1.86
CA ASP A 63 -15.17 13.33 -0.45
C ASP A 63 -13.83 12.78 0.03
N LEU A 64 -13.46 11.57 -0.41
CA LEU A 64 -12.14 10.99 -0.11
C LEU A 64 -11.00 11.80 -0.75
N LYS A 65 -11.17 12.30 -1.97
CA LYS A 65 -10.19 13.18 -2.62
C LYS A 65 -9.99 14.51 -1.90
N ALA A 66 -10.99 14.95 -1.12
CA ALA A 66 -10.90 16.16 -0.32
C ALA A 66 -10.21 15.94 1.03
N LEU A 67 -9.91 14.69 1.41
CA LEU A 67 -9.13 14.43 2.62
C LEU A 67 -7.68 14.92 2.45
N PRO A 68 -7.03 15.35 3.54
CA PRO A 68 -5.64 15.75 3.50
C PRO A 68 -4.73 14.66 2.91
N THR A 69 -3.78 15.04 2.08
CA THR A 69 -2.85 14.10 1.41
C THR A 69 -2.15 13.18 2.40
N ARG A 70 -1.76 13.71 3.56
CA ARG A 70 -1.13 12.92 4.62
C ARG A 70 -2.04 11.79 5.13
N VAL A 71 -3.33 12.08 5.33
CA VAL A 71 -4.30 11.06 5.75
C VAL A 71 -4.40 9.97 4.68
N LEU A 72 -4.54 10.35 3.41
CA LEU A 72 -4.59 9.39 2.31
C LEU A 72 -3.34 8.49 2.20
N GLN A 73 -2.15 9.06 2.37
CA GLN A 73 -0.87 8.35 2.23
C GLN A 73 -0.48 7.53 3.45
N ASP A 74 -0.88 7.94 4.66
CA ASP A 74 -0.52 7.23 5.89
C ASP A 74 -1.60 6.19 6.28
N THR A 75 -2.78 6.21 5.64
CA THR A 75 -3.84 5.20 5.87
C THR A 75 -3.55 3.94 5.06
N TRP A 76 -2.80 3.01 5.66
CA TRP A 76 -2.60 1.66 5.12
C TRP A 76 -3.89 0.84 5.19
N LEU A 77 -4.20 0.14 4.10
CA LEU A 77 -5.40 -0.67 3.92
C LEU A 77 -5.10 -2.17 3.98
N LEU A 78 -4.12 -2.65 3.19
CA LEU A 78 -3.66 -4.04 3.20
C LEU A 78 -2.34 -4.22 2.46
N ASP A 79 -1.73 -5.40 2.60
CA ASP A 79 -0.68 -5.86 1.70
C ASP A 79 -1.33 -6.71 0.60
N LEU A 80 -1.36 -6.19 -0.63
CA LEU A 80 -1.95 -6.87 -1.78
C LEU A 80 -0.99 -7.93 -2.31
N ASP A 81 -1.35 -9.19 -2.19
CA ASP A 81 -0.63 -10.32 -2.79
C ASP A 81 -0.60 -10.19 -4.31
N MET A 82 0.61 -10.11 -4.87
CA MET A 82 0.82 -9.92 -6.30
C MET A 82 0.88 -11.24 -7.08
N SER A 83 0.79 -12.39 -6.42
CA SER A 83 1.00 -13.71 -7.03
C SER A 83 0.10 -13.94 -8.23
N THR A 84 -1.21 -13.78 -8.04
CA THR A 84 -2.18 -13.98 -9.11
C THR A 84 -2.06 -12.93 -10.21
N LEU A 85 -1.78 -11.67 -9.85
CA LEU A 85 -1.62 -10.58 -10.82
C LEU A 85 -0.41 -10.82 -11.74
N VAL A 86 0.75 -11.16 -11.18
CA VAL A 86 1.98 -11.45 -11.94
C VAL A 86 1.79 -12.70 -12.79
N GLN A 87 1.18 -13.76 -12.24
CA GLN A 87 0.88 -14.97 -13.01
C GLN A 87 -0.06 -14.67 -14.19
N ASN A 88 -1.13 -13.91 -13.97
CA ASN A 88 -2.07 -13.50 -15.02
C ASN A 88 -1.39 -12.65 -16.09
N ALA A 89 -0.51 -11.72 -15.70
CA ALA A 89 0.26 -10.90 -16.64
C ALA A 89 1.17 -11.78 -17.52
N LEU A 90 1.93 -12.70 -16.92
CA LEU A 90 2.78 -13.63 -17.66
C LEU A 90 1.98 -14.55 -18.58
N GLN A 91 0.83 -15.05 -18.14
CA GLN A 91 -0.07 -15.86 -18.97
C GLN A 91 -0.62 -15.07 -20.16
N GLN A 92 -1.04 -13.81 -19.95
CA GLN A 92 -1.48 -12.97 -21.06
C GLN A 92 -0.39 -12.84 -22.12
N VAL A 93 0.87 -12.61 -21.71
CA VAL A 93 1.99 -12.56 -22.64
C VAL A 93 2.18 -13.92 -23.32
N ALA A 94 2.31 -15.01 -22.56
CA ALA A 94 2.57 -16.35 -23.09
C ALA A 94 1.53 -16.80 -24.12
N TYR A 95 0.25 -16.47 -23.90
CA TYR A 95 -0.86 -16.85 -24.78
C TYR A 95 -1.21 -15.82 -25.86
N LEU A 96 -0.36 -14.81 -26.08
CA LEU A 96 -0.56 -13.86 -27.19
C LEU A 96 -0.67 -14.62 -28.52
N PRO A 97 -1.65 -14.28 -29.37
CA PRO A 97 -1.73 -14.82 -30.72
C PRO A 97 -0.43 -14.54 -31.49
N PRO A 98 0.09 -15.48 -32.31
CA PRO A 98 1.38 -15.30 -32.98
C PRO A 98 1.50 -13.99 -33.79
N ALA A 99 0.41 -13.57 -34.44
CA ALA A 99 0.39 -12.32 -35.19
C ALA A 99 0.61 -11.08 -34.30
N GLU A 100 0.06 -11.09 -33.09
CA GLU A 100 0.22 -10.01 -32.10
C GLU A 100 1.60 -10.08 -31.45
N ALA A 101 2.05 -11.29 -31.08
CA ALA A 101 3.39 -11.51 -30.56
C ALA A 101 4.46 -10.99 -31.53
N HIS A 102 4.36 -11.30 -32.83
CA HIS A 102 5.31 -10.80 -33.83
C HIS A 102 5.33 -9.27 -34.00
N ALA A 103 4.30 -8.56 -33.52
CA ALA A 103 4.25 -7.10 -33.54
C ALA A 103 4.93 -6.44 -32.33
N LEU A 104 5.25 -7.19 -31.27
CA LEU A 104 5.96 -6.67 -30.09
C LEU A 104 7.39 -6.20 -30.44
N ALA A 105 8.00 -5.38 -29.59
CA ALA A 105 9.44 -5.09 -29.69
C ALA A 105 10.29 -6.36 -29.51
N GLN A 106 11.50 -6.40 -30.09
CA GLN A 106 12.32 -7.62 -30.12
C GLN A 106 12.54 -8.26 -28.73
N PRO A 107 12.90 -7.52 -27.66
CA PRO A 107 13.06 -8.11 -26.32
C PRO A 107 11.77 -8.76 -25.80
N ALA A 108 10.64 -8.07 -25.92
CA ALA A 108 9.33 -8.61 -25.54
C ALA A 108 8.91 -9.84 -26.37
N ARG A 109 9.26 -9.89 -27.67
CA ARG A 109 9.09 -11.09 -28.51
C ARG A 109 9.92 -12.26 -28.02
N ASN A 110 11.14 -12.00 -27.60
CA ASN A 110 12.04 -13.03 -27.11
C ASN A 110 11.57 -13.55 -25.75
N LEU A 111 11.05 -12.69 -24.86
CA LEU A 111 10.33 -13.13 -23.66
C LEU A 111 9.12 -14.02 -24.02
N TRP A 112 8.28 -13.63 -24.98
CA TRP A 112 7.13 -14.45 -25.39
C TRP A 112 7.56 -15.85 -25.85
N LYS A 113 8.63 -15.95 -26.65
CA LYS A 113 9.21 -17.25 -27.04
C LYS A 113 9.76 -18.01 -25.85
N LEU A 114 10.43 -17.33 -24.93
CA LEU A 114 11.03 -17.91 -23.73
C LEU A 114 9.96 -18.51 -22.80
N LEU A 115 8.84 -17.81 -22.59
CA LEU A 115 7.71 -18.32 -21.81
C LEU A 115 7.03 -19.55 -22.45
N ASN A 116 7.24 -19.75 -23.75
CA ASN A 116 6.76 -20.90 -24.51
C ASN A 116 7.88 -21.87 -24.89
N LEU A 117 9.05 -21.77 -24.25
CA LEU A 117 10.21 -22.60 -24.57
C LEU A 117 9.95 -24.06 -24.18
N THR A 118 10.16 -24.95 -25.15
CA THR A 118 10.05 -26.40 -25.00
C THR A 118 11.38 -27.05 -25.32
N ALA A 119 11.55 -28.33 -24.98
CA ALA A 119 12.76 -29.06 -25.36
C ALA A 119 12.95 -29.11 -26.89
N GLU A 120 11.86 -29.27 -27.65
CA GLU A 120 11.88 -29.30 -29.11
C GLU A 120 12.26 -27.96 -29.75
N SER A 121 11.83 -26.84 -29.14
CA SER A 121 12.10 -25.50 -29.67
C SER A 121 13.42 -24.91 -29.16
N THR A 122 14.12 -25.60 -28.26
CA THR A 122 15.38 -25.14 -27.66
C THR A 122 16.54 -25.15 -28.66
N ASP A 123 17.33 -24.08 -28.65
CA ASP A 123 18.59 -24.00 -29.38
C ASP A 123 19.76 -24.15 -28.39
N LEU A 124 20.62 -25.15 -28.62
CA LEU A 124 21.76 -25.44 -27.74
C LEU A 124 23.05 -24.74 -28.21
N ARG A 125 23.05 -24.09 -29.38
CA ARG A 125 24.24 -23.41 -29.90
C ARG A 125 24.63 -22.24 -29.00
N GLY A 126 25.92 -22.11 -28.71
CA GLY A 126 26.43 -21.10 -27.79
C GLY A 126 26.21 -21.43 -26.31
N THR A 127 25.69 -22.62 -25.99
CA THR A 127 25.55 -23.12 -24.60
C THR A 127 26.57 -24.22 -24.34
N ARG A 128 26.80 -24.57 -23.07
CA ARG A 128 27.63 -25.71 -22.68
C ARG A 128 27.09 -27.05 -23.14
N LEU A 129 25.81 -27.12 -23.51
CA LEU A 129 25.20 -28.31 -24.10
C LEU A 129 25.31 -28.36 -25.63
N GLU A 130 25.97 -27.39 -26.29
CA GLU A 130 26.22 -27.46 -27.73
C GLU A 130 26.82 -28.80 -28.20
N PRO A 131 27.77 -29.44 -27.46
CA PRO A 131 28.28 -30.75 -27.85
C PRO A 131 27.22 -31.86 -27.92
N LEU A 132 26.05 -31.72 -27.28
CA LEU A 132 24.93 -32.66 -27.44
C LEU A 132 24.39 -32.70 -28.87
N LEU A 133 24.54 -31.63 -29.65
CA LEU A 133 24.20 -31.64 -31.07
C LEU A 133 25.07 -32.68 -31.82
N GLY A 134 26.35 -32.75 -31.46
CA GLY A 134 27.30 -33.75 -31.96
C GLY A 134 26.97 -35.17 -31.50
N VAL A 135 26.62 -35.34 -30.22
CA VAL A 135 26.15 -36.62 -29.67
C VAL A 135 24.91 -37.09 -30.44
N GLY A 136 23.89 -36.24 -30.56
CA GLY A 136 22.66 -36.55 -31.28
C GLY A 136 22.90 -36.97 -32.73
N LYS A 137 23.83 -36.30 -33.43
CA LYS A 137 24.25 -36.69 -34.79
C LYS A 137 24.97 -38.05 -34.81
N ALA A 138 25.82 -38.35 -33.83
CA ALA A 138 26.61 -39.58 -33.78
C ALA A 138 25.75 -40.81 -33.45
N VAL A 139 24.75 -40.66 -32.57
CA VAL A 139 23.88 -41.75 -32.13
C VAL A 139 22.49 -41.74 -32.77
N GLY A 140 22.19 -40.73 -33.59
CA GLY A 140 20.90 -40.56 -34.29
C GLY A 140 19.77 -40.08 -33.39
N LEU A 141 20.04 -39.54 -32.21
CA LEU A 141 19.01 -39.07 -31.27
C LEU A 141 18.79 -37.56 -31.41
N PRO A 142 17.54 -37.08 -31.36
CA PRO A 142 17.30 -35.64 -31.30
C PRO A 142 17.73 -35.12 -29.91
N PRO A 143 18.48 -34.01 -29.84
CA PRO A 143 18.87 -33.38 -28.56
C PRO A 143 17.67 -32.98 -27.69
N SER A 144 16.51 -32.70 -28.31
CA SER A 144 15.26 -32.40 -27.62
C SER A 144 14.76 -33.55 -26.76
N LEU A 145 14.98 -34.81 -27.16
CA LEU A 145 14.64 -35.98 -26.35
C LEU A 145 15.44 -36.01 -25.04
N ILE A 146 16.76 -35.77 -25.12
CA ILE A 146 17.64 -35.76 -23.94
C ILE A 146 17.25 -34.63 -22.99
N LEU A 147 16.98 -33.44 -23.53
CA LEU A 147 16.57 -32.29 -22.74
C LEU A 147 15.18 -32.49 -22.10
N ALA A 148 14.24 -33.08 -22.83
CA ALA A 148 12.90 -33.40 -22.34
C ALA A 148 12.96 -34.41 -21.17
N ASP A 149 13.76 -35.46 -21.32
CA ASP A 149 13.96 -36.46 -20.27
C ASP A 149 14.63 -35.86 -19.03
N LEU A 150 15.72 -35.08 -19.20
CA LEU A 150 16.38 -34.35 -18.10
C LEU A 150 15.40 -33.44 -17.36
N ALA A 151 14.56 -32.74 -18.12
CA ALA A 151 13.55 -31.86 -17.59
C ALA A 151 12.32 -32.60 -17.05
N GLN A 152 12.19 -33.92 -17.24
CA GLN A 152 10.99 -34.71 -16.91
C GLN A 152 9.69 -34.11 -17.45
N VAL A 153 9.70 -33.69 -18.72
CA VAL A 153 8.55 -33.16 -19.45
C VAL A 153 8.44 -33.79 -20.84
N GLY A 154 7.30 -33.65 -21.52
CA GLY A 154 7.22 -33.96 -22.94
C GLY A 154 8.03 -32.96 -23.79
N GLU A 155 8.48 -33.38 -24.98
CA GLU A 155 9.29 -32.54 -25.87
C GLU A 155 8.63 -31.20 -26.26
N ASN A 156 7.29 -31.17 -26.25
CA ASN A 156 6.47 -29.99 -26.59
C ASN A 156 5.84 -29.32 -25.36
N ASP A 157 6.13 -29.81 -24.16
CA ASP A 157 5.67 -29.17 -22.93
C ASP A 157 6.63 -28.03 -22.56
N PRO A 158 6.13 -26.95 -21.91
CA PRO A 158 6.99 -25.88 -21.43
C PRO A 158 8.05 -26.38 -20.43
N LEU A 159 9.29 -25.95 -20.58
CA LEU A 159 10.40 -26.32 -19.69
C LEU A 159 10.23 -25.74 -18.27
N ILE A 160 9.70 -24.51 -18.19
CA ILE A 160 9.38 -23.81 -16.93
C ILE A 160 7.94 -23.30 -17.03
N SER A 161 7.15 -23.49 -15.98
CA SER A 161 5.76 -23.01 -15.95
C SER A 161 5.69 -21.52 -15.65
N THR A 162 4.60 -20.88 -16.08
CA THR A 162 4.34 -19.46 -15.74
C THR A 162 4.19 -19.23 -14.24
N GLU A 163 3.76 -20.23 -13.47
CA GLU A 163 3.70 -20.18 -12.01
C GLU A 163 5.09 -20.10 -11.39
N THR A 164 6.02 -20.96 -11.82
CA THR A 164 7.42 -20.94 -11.36
C THR A 164 8.10 -19.62 -11.74
N THR A 165 7.86 -19.13 -12.96
CA THR A 165 8.36 -17.80 -13.39
C THR A 165 7.76 -16.67 -12.56
N ALA A 166 6.45 -16.70 -12.26
CA ALA A 166 5.82 -15.69 -11.41
C ALA A 166 6.44 -15.66 -10.01
N GLN A 167 6.68 -16.82 -9.39
CA GLN A 167 7.34 -16.90 -8.09
C GLN A 167 8.76 -16.32 -8.11
N ALA A 168 9.52 -16.53 -9.20
CA ALA A 168 10.84 -15.94 -9.37
C ALA A 168 10.76 -14.41 -9.49
N VAL A 169 9.80 -13.87 -10.27
CA VAL A 169 9.53 -12.41 -10.36
C VAL A 169 9.19 -11.85 -8.97
N LEU A 170 8.27 -12.48 -8.24
CA LEU A 170 7.84 -11.99 -6.92
C LEU A 170 8.99 -11.97 -5.92
N SER A 171 9.79 -13.04 -5.89
CA SER A 171 10.86 -13.20 -4.90
C SER A 171 12.05 -12.29 -5.16
N ASN A 172 12.33 -11.99 -6.42
CA ASN A 172 13.58 -11.34 -6.83
C ASN A 172 13.40 -9.90 -7.31
N VAL A 173 12.22 -9.54 -7.82
CA VAL A 173 11.91 -8.20 -8.34
C VAL A 173 10.96 -7.47 -7.39
N VAL A 174 9.81 -8.07 -7.05
CA VAL A 174 8.82 -7.38 -6.19
C VAL A 174 9.35 -7.27 -4.76
N ALA A 175 9.77 -8.38 -4.15
CA ALA A 175 10.21 -8.41 -2.75
C ALA A 175 11.53 -7.67 -2.47
N THR A 176 12.28 -7.28 -3.50
CA THR A 176 13.54 -6.53 -3.37
C THR A 176 13.34 -5.03 -3.59
N HIS A 177 12.16 -4.61 -4.04
CA HIS A 177 11.85 -3.19 -4.21
C HIS A 177 11.65 -2.51 -2.84
N PRO A 178 12.29 -1.36 -2.56
CA PRO A 178 12.19 -0.69 -1.25
C PRO A 178 10.76 -0.43 -0.77
N ASN A 179 9.88 0.08 -1.66
CA ASN A 179 8.46 0.32 -1.36
C ASN A 179 7.58 -0.95 -1.27
N ALA A 180 8.15 -2.14 -1.44
CA ALA A 180 7.51 -3.44 -1.23
C ALA A 180 8.16 -4.22 -0.06
N GLN A 181 9.20 -3.67 0.58
CA GLN A 181 9.81 -4.25 1.77
C GLN A 181 9.22 -3.69 3.05
N PHE A 182 8.97 -2.38 3.06
CA PHE A 182 8.46 -1.66 4.23
C PHE A 182 7.21 -0.85 3.88
N ARG A 183 6.31 -0.76 4.85
CA ARG A 183 5.15 0.13 4.83
C ARG A 183 5.14 1.01 6.06
N ARG A 184 4.47 2.16 5.96
CA ARG A 184 4.20 3.01 7.11
C ARG A 184 3.11 2.41 7.97
N GLY A 185 3.22 2.64 9.28
CA GLY A 185 2.23 2.24 10.27
C GLY A 185 2.35 3.10 11.53
N PRO A 186 1.61 2.76 12.60
CA PRO A 186 1.61 3.51 13.83
C PRO A 186 2.97 3.41 14.52
N VAL A 187 3.43 4.50 15.12
CA VAL A 187 4.67 4.49 15.92
C VAL A 187 4.37 3.89 17.29
N ASN A 188 5.09 2.84 17.67
CA ASN A 188 4.94 2.19 18.97
C ASN A 188 6.29 1.68 19.50
N VAL A 189 6.28 0.95 20.63
CA VAL A 189 7.49 0.44 21.28
C VAL A 189 8.26 -0.57 20.41
N ASP A 190 7.54 -1.36 19.61
CA ASP A 190 8.13 -2.38 18.74
C ASP A 190 8.56 -1.79 17.38
N HIS A 191 7.92 -0.70 16.95
CA HIS A 191 8.16 0.02 15.70
C HIS A 191 8.34 1.53 15.96
N PRO A 192 9.47 1.96 16.55
CA PRO A 192 9.69 3.37 16.91
C PRO A 192 9.88 4.28 15.69
N ASP A 193 10.19 3.72 14.53
CA ASP A 193 10.30 4.40 13.23
C ASP A 193 8.98 4.40 12.44
N GLY A 194 7.96 3.68 12.91
CA GLY A 194 6.69 3.50 12.21
C GLY A 194 6.80 2.67 10.93
N LEU A 195 7.89 1.89 10.76
CA LEU A 195 8.09 1.02 9.60
C LEU A 195 7.76 -0.43 9.95
N TYR A 196 6.94 -1.04 9.09
CA TYR A 196 6.50 -2.43 9.21
C TYR A 196 6.91 -3.21 7.98
N LEU A 197 7.29 -4.48 8.17
CA LEU A 197 7.56 -5.37 7.06
C LEU A 197 6.28 -5.62 6.27
N VAL A 198 6.39 -5.53 4.95
CA VAL A 198 5.37 -5.95 4.00
C VAL A 198 5.45 -7.47 3.84
N THR A 199 4.30 -8.10 3.68
CA THR A 199 4.22 -9.53 3.40
C THR A 199 5.02 -9.87 2.12
N PRO A 200 5.94 -10.87 2.14
CA PRO A 200 6.74 -11.21 0.96
C PRO A 200 5.88 -11.52 -0.26
N GLY A 201 6.24 -10.94 -1.42
CA GLY A 201 5.45 -11.09 -2.66
C GLY A 201 4.22 -10.17 -2.75
N SER A 202 4.02 -9.30 -1.77
CA SER A 202 2.93 -8.32 -1.76
C SER A 202 3.43 -6.89 -1.96
N ILE A 203 2.49 -5.99 -2.28
CA ILE A 203 2.70 -4.54 -2.22
C ILE A 203 1.77 -3.91 -1.18
N PRO A 204 2.20 -2.91 -0.41
CA PRO A 204 1.27 -2.23 0.49
C PRO A 204 0.22 -1.45 -0.34
N VAL A 205 -0.99 -1.31 0.16
CA VAL A 205 -2.04 -0.49 -0.47
C VAL A 205 -2.52 0.50 0.56
N TYR A 206 -2.57 1.77 0.17
CA TYR A 206 -3.02 2.88 0.99
C TYR A 206 -4.33 3.45 0.45
N LEU A 207 -5.01 4.27 1.26
CA LEU A 207 -6.23 4.96 0.83
C LEU A 207 -5.98 5.86 -0.38
N ALA A 208 -4.80 6.48 -0.46
CA ALA A 208 -4.35 7.24 -1.63
C ALA A 208 -4.40 6.42 -2.93
N ASP A 209 -3.98 5.15 -2.89
CA ASP A 209 -3.98 4.28 -4.08
C ASP A 209 -5.41 4.02 -4.57
N VAL A 210 -6.38 3.81 -3.65
CA VAL A 210 -7.79 3.62 -4.03
C VAL A 210 -8.39 4.91 -4.60
N VAL A 211 -8.11 6.04 -3.94
CA VAL A 211 -8.67 7.35 -4.29
C VAL A 211 -8.16 7.84 -5.65
N ASP A 212 -6.90 7.60 -5.95
CA ASP A 212 -6.28 7.92 -7.24
C ASP A 212 -6.36 6.77 -8.25
N SER A 213 -7.13 5.73 -7.94
CA SER A 213 -7.33 4.56 -8.81
C SER A 213 -6.00 3.94 -9.27
N PHE A 214 -5.02 3.90 -8.37
CA PHE A 214 -3.68 3.35 -8.54
C PHE A 214 -2.84 4.03 -9.64
N ALA A 215 -3.16 5.27 -10.01
CA ALA A 215 -2.40 6.00 -11.02
C ALA A 215 -0.93 6.25 -10.61
N SER A 216 -0.64 6.27 -9.30
CA SER A 216 0.70 6.46 -8.73
C SER A 216 1.56 5.18 -8.67
N LEU A 217 1.09 4.02 -9.16
CA LEU A 217 1.86 2.77 -9.09
C LEU A 217 3.23 2.89 -9.77
N ALA A 218 3.31 3.53 -10.94
CA ALA A 218 4.59 3.73 -11.64
C ALA A 218 5.55 4.65 -10.88
N GLU A 219 5.03 5.68 -10.19
CA GLU A 219 5.87 6.55 -9.35
C GLU A 219 6.40 5.77 -8.14
N ARG A 220 5.58 4.89 -7.56
CA ARG A 220 5.92 4.18 -6.33
C ARG A 220 6.73 2.90 -6.52
N PHE A 221 6.53 2.20 -7.63
CA PHE A 221 7.19 0.93 -7.95
C PHE A 221 8.08 1.01 -9.20
N GLY A 222 8.35 2.24 -9.67
CA GLY A 222 9.39 2.55 -10.63
C GLY A 222 10.79 2.63 -9.99
N PRO A 223 11.75 3.31 -10.62
CA PRO A 223 13.13 3.40 -10.10
C PRO A 223 13.19 3.95 -8.67
N ALA A 224 13.88 3.23 -7.79
CA ALA A 224 14.05 3.60 -6.39
C ALA A 224 15.53 3.71 -6.03
N PRO A 225 15.94 4.73 -5.23
CA PRO A 225 17.31 4.84 -4.78
C PRO A 225 17.70 3.64 -3.92
N ALA A 226 19.01 3.41 -3.81
CA ALA A 226 19.56 2.46 -2.88
C ALA A 226 19.06 2.75 -1.46
N TRP A 227 18.59 1.71 -0.78
CA TRP A 227 18.06 1.79 0.59
C TRP A 227 19.16 1.91 1.64
N GLU A 228 20.38 1.47 1.31
CA GLU A 228 21.59 1.58 2.13
C GLU A 228 22.79 2.08 1.31
N GLU A 229 23.74 2.70 1.99
CA GLU A 229 24.98 3.17 1.37
C GLU A 229 25.78 1.98 0.80
N GLY A 230 26.03 2.00 -0.51
CA GLY A 230 26.75 0.93 -1.22
C GLY A 230 25.87 -0.18 -1.80
N ALA A 231 24.56 -0.20 -1.50
CA ALA A 231 23.63 -1.07 -2.21
C ALA A 231 23.35 -0.53 -3.63
N PRO A 232 23.09 -1.39 -4.62
CA PRO A 232 22.67 -0.94 -5.94
C PRO A 232 21.24 -0.37 -5.88
N ALA A 233 20.97 0.64 -6.71
CA ALA A 233 19.63 1.20 -6.86
C ALA A 233 18.71 0.19 -7.56
N HIS A 234 17.44 0.15 -7.14
CA HIS A 234 16.47 -0.75 -7.74
C HIS A 234 15.86 -0.07 -8.99
N PRO A 235 15.85 -0.71 -10.18
CA PRO A 235 15.37 -0.08 -11.41
C PRO A 235 13.85 0.12 -11.44
N GLY A 236 13.13 -0.54 -10.53
CA GLY A 236 11.68 -0.58 -10.52
C GLY A 236 11.16 -1.75 -11.35
N PHE A 237 9.85 -1.99 -11.27
CA PHE A 237 9.17 -3.03 -12.05
C PHE A 237 7.85 -2.57 -12.66
N VAL A 238 7.39 -1.36 -12.34
CA VAL A 238 6.25 -0.71 -12.98
C VAL A 238 6.74 0.54 -13.71
N VAL A 239 6.60 0.57 -15.03
CA VAL A 239 6.97 1.71 -15.88
C VAL A 239 5.78 2.65 -16.07
N ALA A 240 4.61 2.07 -16.29
CA ALA A 240 3.37 2.80 -16.48
C ALA A 240 2.20 1.97 -15.98
N SER A 241 1.15 2.65 -15.54
CA SER A 241 -0.12 2.05 -15.16
C SER A 241 -1.25 2.99 -15.57
N SER A 242 -2.31 2.44 -16.14
CA SER A 242 -3.56 3.17 -16.27
C SER A 242 -4.45 2.90 -15.05
N PRO A 243 -5.41 3.81 -14.75
CA PRO A 243 -6.28 3.65 -13.61
C PRO A 243 -6.91 2.26 -13.56
N VAL A 244 -6.84 1.62 -12.40
CA VAL A 244 -7.57 0.40 -12.13
C VAL A 244 -9.04 0.77 -12.16
N SER A 245 -9.86 0.02 -12.89
CA SER A 245 -11.32 0.17 -12.86
C SER A 245 -11.89 -0.39 -11.56
N ALA A 246 -11.31 -0.03 -10.41
CA ALA A 246 -11.65 -0.55 -9.10
C ALA A 246 -12.86 0.18 -8.50
N ALA A 247 -12.89 1.51 -8.58
CA ALA A 247 -13.94 2.34 -8.03
C ALA A 247 -14.79 2.94 -9.16
N THR A 248 -16.08 2.63 -9.17
CA THR A 248 -17.04 3.26 -10.09
C THR A 248 -17.46 4.64 -9.56
N ASP A 249 -18.14 5.46 -10.39
CA ASP A 249 -18.79 6.70 -9.91
C ASP A 249 -19.79 6.45 -8.76
N ALA A 250 -20.25 5.21 -8.61
CA ALA A 250 -21.10 4.76 -7.54
C ALA A 250 -20.35 4.37 -6.25
N PHE A 251 -19.01 4.51 -6.21
CA PHE A 251 -18.22 4.16 -5.03
C PHE A 251 -18.69 4.93 -3.79
N ARG A 252 -18.96 4.21 -2.70
CA ARG A 252 -19.31 4.77 -1.39
C ARG A 252 -18.58 4.01 -0.29
N MET A 253 -17.82 4.71 0.52
CA MET A 253 -17.32 4.20 1.80
C MET A 253 -18.23 4.69 2.91
N LYS A 254 -18.92 3.77 3.59
CA LYS A 254 -19.72 4.10 4.78
C LYS A 254 -18.94 3.71 6.01
N VAL A 255 -18.77 4.67 6.91
CA VAL A 255 -18.09 4.50 8.19
C VAL A 255 -19.07 4.86 9.29
N LYS A 256 -19.18 4.01 10.32
CA LYS A 256 -19.98 4.27 11.52
C LYS A 256 -19.06 4.53 12.69
N VAL A 257 -19.34 5.61 13.40
CA VAL A 257 -18.56 6.07 14.54
C VAL A 257 -19.48 6.44 15.70
N ASN A 258 -18.97 6.28 16.92
CA ASN A 258 -19.55 6.78 18.15
C ASN A 258 -18.74 8.03 18.53
N LEU A 259 -19.32 9.23 18.36
CA LEU A 259 -18.62 10.47 18.66
C LEU A 259 -19.55 11.55 19.18
N ASN A 260 -18.98 12.54 19.86
CA ASN A 260 -19.67 13.76 20.21
C ASN A 260 -19.76 14.68 18.96
N ALA A 261 -20.95 14.88 18.43
CA ALA A 261 -21.15 15.63 17.17
C ALA A 261 -21.13 17.16 17.34
N LEU A 262 -20.80 17.68 18.52
CA LEU A 262 -20.69 19.11 18.79
C LEU A 262 -19.28 19.45 19.29
N PRO A 263 -18.66 20.53 18.79
CA PRO A 263 -17.36 20.95 19.29
C PRO A 263 -17.46 21.42 20.75
N TYR A 264 -16.43 21.13 21.53
CA TYR A 264 -16.24 21.73 22.85
C TYR A 264 -16.03 23.23 22.72
N LYS A 265 -16.46 24.00 23.72
CA LYS A 265 -16.26 25.45 23.74
C LYS A 265 -15.09 25.80 24.63
N GLY A 266 -14.11 26.47 24.05
CA GLY A 266 -12.89 26.90 24.69
C GLY A 266 -12.65 28.39 24.56
N VAL A 267 -11.45 28.81 24.97
CA VAL A 267 -11.05 30.21 24.99
C VAL A 267 -9.75 30.38 24.24
N ASP A 268 -9.72 31.29 23.28
CA ASP A 268 -8.49 31.93 22.80
C ASP A 268 -8.15 33.04 23.81
N ALA A 269 -7.07 32.84 24.58
CA ALA A 269 -6.68 33.74 25.66
C ALA A 269 -6.19 35.09 25.14
N THR A 270 -5.66 35.15 23.91
CA THR A 270 -5.10 36.36 23.30
C THR A 270 -6.11 37.51 23.34
N ASN A 271 -7.37 37.21 23.09
CA ASN A 271 -8.46 38.18 23.00
C ASN A 271 -9.66 37.84 23.91
N ALA A 272 -9.57 36.75 24.70
CA ALA A 272 -10.67 36.14 25.46
C ALA A 272 -11.95 36.02 24.63
N THR A 273 -11.83 35.36 23.48
CA THR A 273 -12.98 34.99 22.66
C THR A 273 -13.25 33.50 22.74
N VAL A 274 -14.49 33.13 22.47
CA VAL A 274 -14.90 31.72 22.49
C VAL A 274 -14.40 31.05 21.21
N ALA A 275 -13.58 30.02 21.40
CA ALA A 275 -13.12 29.12 20.35
C ALA A 275 -13.89 27.79 20.42
N SER A 276 -13.80 26.99 19.35
CA SER A 276 -14.41 25.67 19.24
C SER A 276 -13.31 24.64 19.03
N VAL A 277 -13.29 23.59 19.85
CA VAL A 277 -12.26 22.54 19.83
C VAL A 277 -12.93 21.19 19.58
N ASN A 278 -12.42 20.45 18.59
CA ASN A 278 -12.79 19.06 18.37
C ASN A 278 -11.72 18.13 18.92
N SER A 279 -11.77 17.90 20.22
CA SER A 279 -10.94 16.87 20.84
C SER A 279 -11.53 15.50 20.56
N THR A 280 -10.95 14.77 19.59
CA THR A 280 -11.20 13.34 19.36
C THR A 280 -10.09 12.47 19.97
N GLY A 281 -8.93 13.05 20.30
CA GLY A 281 -7.70 12.36 20.67
C GLY A 281 -7.82 11.34 21.81
N GLY A 282 -8.55 11.67 22.87
CA GLY A 282 -8.78 10.78 24.01
C GLY A 282 -9.84 9.69 23.77
N GLN A 283 -10.55 9.70 22.63
CA GLN A 283 -11.68 8.82 22.36
C GLN A 283 -11.45 7.83 21.22
N ILE A 284 -10.36 7.97 20.45
CA ILE A 284 -10.11 7.20 19.21
C ILE A 284 -10.25 5.68 19.40
N GLU A 285 -9.80 5.15 20.54
CA GLU A 285 -9.90 3.72 20.84
C GLU A 285 -11.36 3.22 20.94
N ASN A 286 -12.30 4.12 21.24
CA ASN A 286 -13.72 3.84 21.42
C ASN A 286 -14.62 4.48 20.33
N ILE A 287 -14.03 5.22 19.38
CA ILE A 287 -14.78 5.87 18.29
C ILE A 287 -15.43 4.82 17.38
N PHE A 288 -14.77 3.68 17.16
CA PHE A 288 -15.29 2.62 16.29
C PHE A 288 -15.83 1.45 17.13
N ASP A 289 -17.07 1.04 16.85
CA ASP A 289 -17.65 -0.19 17.41
C ASP A 289 -17.28 -1.39 16.52
N PHE A 290 -16.05 -1.90 16.69
CA PHE A 290 -15.51 -2.99 15.87
C PHE A 290 -16.22 -4.33 16.04
N ASP A 291 -16.98 -4.52 17.13
CA ASP A 291 -17.78 -5.72 17.35
C ASP A 291 -18.95 -5.83 16.34
N ARG A 292 -19.29 -4.72 15.65
CA ARG A 292 -20.32 -4.70 14.62
C ARG A 292 -19.74 -4.84 13.22
N PRO A 293 -20.10 -5.88 12.45
CA PRO A 293 -19.54 -6.08 11.12
C PRO A 293 -19.89 -4.99 10.11
N ASP A 294 -20.86 -4.11 10.39
CA ASP A 294 -21.27 -3.01 9.51
C ASP A 294 -20.68 -1.65 9.92
N TRP A 295 -19.64 -1.63 10.78
CA TRP A 295 -18.91 -0.40 11.13
C TRP A 295 -18.21 0.23 9.92
N LEU A 296 -17.79 -0.61 8.96
CA LEU A 296 -17.26 -0.20 7.66
C LEU A 296 -17.93 -1.01 6.55
N SER A 297 -18.41 -0.32 5.51
CA SER A 297 -18.86 -0.95 4.26
C SER A 297 -18.35 -0.19 3.04
N LEU A 298 -17.85 -0.92 2.04
CA LEU A 298 -17.48 -0.38 0.73
C LEU A 298 -18.50 -0.85 -0.32
N GLU A 299 -19.11 0.10 -1.02
CA GLU A 299 -20.05 -0.15 -2.11
C GLU A 299 -19.48 0.44 -3.41
N GLY A 300 -19.92 -0.08 -4.56
CA GLY A 300 -19.52 0.45 -5.88
C GLY A 300 -18.07 0.11 -6.29
N LEU A 301 -17.46 -0.89 -5.65
CA LEU A 301 -16.27 -1.57 -6.14
C LEU A 301 -16.65 -2.51 -7.29
N ALA A 302 -15.79 -2.63 -8.31
CA ALA A 302 -16.00 -3.61 -9.37
C ALA A 302 -16.01 -5.04 -8.82
N GLU A 303 -16.84 -5.93 -9.39
CA GLU A 303 -16.91 -7.34 -8.96
C GLU A 303 -15.56 -8.05 -9.17
N ASP A 304 -14.91 -7.78 -10.30
CA ASP A 304 -13.56 -8.24 -10.63
C ASP A 304 -12.63 -7.02 -10.75
N LEU A 305 -11.70 -6.89 -9.79
CA LEU A 305 -10.69 -5.84 -9.86
C LEU A 305 -9.69 -6.15 -10.97
N LYS A 306 -9.56 -5.22 -11.92
CA LYS A 306 -8.65 -5.33 -13.06
C LYS A 306 -7.83 -4.06 -13.22
N ILE A 307 -6.54 -4.24 -13.45
CA ILE A 307 -5.66 -3.16 -13.88
C ILE A 307 -5.87 -2.97 -15.38
N GLY A 308 -6.34 -1.79 -15.79
CA GLY A 308 -6.72 -1.54 -17.19
C GLY A 308 -5.53 -1.67 -18.15
N GLU A 309 -4.37 -1.15 -17.73
CA GLU A 309 -3.10 -1.24 -18.46
C GLU A 309 -1.98 -1.22 -17.44
N LEU A 310 -1.05 -2.16 -17.55
CA LEU A 310 0.16 -2.22 -16.72
C LEU A 310 1.35 -2.48 -17.64
N THR A 311 2.34 -1.59 -17.58
CA THR A 311 3.62 -1.77 -18.25
C THR A 311 4.65 -2.15 -17.20
N MET A 312 5.21 -3.35 -17.34
CA MET A 312 6.27 -3.87 -16.48
C MET A 312 7.59 -3.91 -17.23
N ALA A 313 8.68 -3.68 -16.52
CA ALA A 313 10.02 -3.83 -17.08
C ALA A 313 10.95 -4.59 -16.15
N ILE A 314 11.86 -5.36 -16.75
CA ILE A 314 12.94 -6.08 -16.08
C ILE A 314 14.19 -5.89 -16.94
N GLY A 315 15.23 -5.33 -16.34
CA GLY A 315 16.50 -5.09 -17.02
C GLY A 315 17.37 -6.34 -17.08
N GLU A 316 18.13 -6.45 -18.16
CA GLU A 316 19.17 -7.47 -18.37
C GLU A 316 20.50 -7.06 -17.69
N ASN A 317 21.37 -8.02 -17.41
CA ASN A 317 22.78 -7.81 -17.17
C ASN A 317 23.54 -7.50 -18.47
N ASP A 318 24.35 -6.44 -18.51
CA ASP A 318 25.10 -6.01 -19.71
C ASP A 318 26.09 -7.05 -20.30
N GLY A 319 26.27 -8.20 -19.67
CA GLY A 319 27.11 -9.28 -20.19
C GLY A 319 26.55 -10.68 -19.98
N PHE A 320 26.88 -11.53 -20.95
CA PHE A 320 26.62 -12.97 -20.87
C PHE A 320 27.24 -13.59 -19.62
N LEU A 321 26.41 -14.25 -18.81
CA LEU A 321 26.79 -14.95 -17.59
C LEU A 321 26.97 -16.45 -17.89
N PRO A 322 28.21 -16.95 -17.96
CA PRO A 322 28.45 -18.37 -18.23
C PRO A 322 28.04 -19.23 -17.03
N SER A 323 27.70 -20.49 -17.27
CA SER A 323 27.42 -21.44 -16.18
C SER A 323 28.61 -21.63 -15.23
N GLY A 324 28.35 -22.10 -14.01
CA GLY A 324 29.39 -22.60 -13.11
C GLY A 324 30.04 -23.90 -13.61
N ASP A 325 31.30 -24.15 -13.25
CA ASP A 325 32.03 -25.40 -13.55
C ASP A 325 32.30 -26.26 -12.30
N ALA A 326 31.85 -25.82 -11.14
CA ALA A 326 31.99 -26.52 -9.89
C ALA A 326 30.63 -26.68 -9.18
N ARG A 327 30.46 -27.84 -8.56
CA ARG A 327 29.29 -28.14 -7.73
C ARG A 327 29.30 -27.34 -6.42
N ASP A 328 30.48 -27.05 -5.89
CA ASP A 328 30.64 -26.27 -4.67
C ASP A 328 30.85 -24.77 -4.97
N PRO A 329 30.33 -23.87 -4.12
CA PRO A 329 29.54 -24.14 -2.93
C PRO A 329 28.08 -24.56 -3.22
N LEU A 330 27.61 -25.62 -2.55
CA LEU A 330 26.18 -25.97 -2.57
C LEU A 330 25.31 -24.83 -1.99
N PRO A 331 24.08 -24.62 -2.50
CA PRO A 331 23.42 -25.38 -3.57
C PRO A 331 23.64 -24.82 -4.99
N TYR A 332 24.44 -23.76 -5.12
CA TYR A 332 24.48 -22.91 -6.31
C TYR A 332 25.72 -23.09 -7.19
N GLY A 333 26.70 -23.86 -6.72
CA GLY A 333 28.01 -23.93 -7.37
C GLY A 333 28.69 -22.56 -7.41
N ASN A 334 29.58 -22.40 -8.39
CA ASN A 334 30.35 -21.19 -8.59
C ASN A 334 29.87 -20.32 -9.77
N SER A 335 28.60 -20.43 -10.16
CA SER A 335 28.04 -19.62 -11.24
C SER A 335 27.97 -18.14 -10.82
N PRO A 336 28.43 -17.21 -11.66
CA PRO A 336 28.50 -15.78 -11.32
C PRO A 336 27.12 -15.12 -11.20
N VAL A 337 26.06 -15.74 -11.74
CA VAL A 337 24.69 -15.19 -11.71
C VAL A 337 24.15 -14.95 -10.30
N TRP A 338 24.63 -15.69 -9.31
CA TRP A 338 24.19 -15.54 -7.92
C TRP A 338 24.80 -14.34 -7.21
N GLU A 339 25.83 -13.73 -7.80
CA GLU A 339 26.47 -12.51 -7.30
C GLU A 339 25.85 -11.24 -7.93
N THR A 340 24.99 -11.38 -8.95
CA THR A 340 24.33 -10.25 -9.58
C THR A 340 23.13 -9.75 -8.77
N PRO A 341 22.72 -8.48 -8.94
CA PRO A 341 21.50 -7.97 -8.35
C PRO A 341 20.28 -8.84 -8.67
N ARG A 342 19.49 -9.14 -7.65
CA ARG A 342 18.39 -10.13 -7.76
C ARG A 342 17.35 -9.75 -8.81
N TRP A 343 17.13 -8.45 -9.04
CA TRP A 343 16.12 -7.94 -9.98
C TRP A 343 16.57 -7.97 -11.45
N GLU A 344 17.79 -8.39 -11.75
CA GLU A 344 18.25 -8.58 -13.13
C GLU A 344 17.65 -9.85 -13.75
N MET A 345 17.44 -9.80 -15.06
CA MET A 345 16.80 -10.86 -15.83
C MET A 345 17.49 -12.21 -15.63
N GLU A 346 18.82 -12.25 -15.70
CA GLU A 346 19.61 -13.48 -15.58
C GLU A 346 19.47 -14.11 -14.19
N HIS A 347 19.44 -13.30 -13.13
CA HIS A 347 19.21 -13.80 -11.76
C HIS A 347 17.81 -14.39 -11.60
N LEU A 348 16.81 -13.74 -12.19
CA LEU A 348 15.44 -14.24 -12.23
C LEU A 348 15.34 -15.56 -13.01
N LEU A 349 15.99 -15.65 -14.17
CA LEU A 349 16.03 -16.87 -14.98
C LEU A 349 16.73 -18.02 -14.26
N ALA A 350 17.87 -17.75 -13.62
CA ALA A 350 18.57 -18.71 -12.78
C ALA A 350 17.70 -19.18 -11.61
N SER A 351 16.98 -18.27 -10.96
CA SER A 351 16.04 -18.59 -9.88
C SER A 351 14.88 -19.48 -10.34
N ALA A 352 14.29 -19.19 -11.50
CA ALA A 352 13.22 -20.00 -12.08
C ALA A 352 13.74 -21.39 -12.51
N GLY A 353 14.93 -21.45 -13.13
CA GLY A 353 15.61 -22.69 -13.47
C GLY A 353 15.95 -23.52 -12.24
N PHE A 354 16.43 -22.88 -11.16
CA PHE A 354 16.77 -23.55 -9.91
C PHE A 354 15.51 -24.14 -9.26
N ALA A 355 14.42 -23.37 -9.20
CA ALA A 355 13.13 -23.88 -8.73
C ALA A 355 12.64 -25.07 -9.58
N ARG A 356 12.84 -25.02 -10.90
CA ARG A 356 12.53 -26.17 -11.79
C ARG A 356 13.38 -27.39 -11.46
N ALA A 357 14.70 -27.21 -11.30
CA ALA A 357 15.62 -28.29 -10.98
C ALA A 357 15.30 -28.95 -9.63
N GLN A 358 14.91 -28.17 -8.63
CA GLN A 358 14.51 -28.68 -7.31
C GLN A 358 13.21 -29.49 -7.34
N ALA A 359 12.38 -29.35 -8.37
CA ALA A 359 11.17 -30.14 -8.56
C ALA A 359 11.42 -31.47 -9.29
N LEU A 360 12.63 -31.71 -9.80
CA LEU A 360 12.99 -32.96 -10.48
C LEU A 360 13.24 -34.07 -9.46
N THR A 361 12.91 -35.30 -9.84
CA THR A 361 13.41 -36.47 -9.11
C THR A 361 14.74 -36.92 -9.68
N GLU A 362 15.63 -37.43 -8.84
CA GLU A 362 16.87 -38.08 -9.29
C GLU A 362 16.55 -39.20 -10.27
N HIS A 363 17.18 -39.18 -11.44
CA HIS A 363 16.99 -40.18 -12.47
C HIS A 363 18.18 -40.26 -13.42
N CYS A 364 18.29 -41.39 -14.12
CA CYS A 364 19.19 -41.57 -15.24
C CYS A 364 18.42 -42.11 -16.44
N SER A 365 18.71 -41.57 -17.61
CA SER A 365 18.20 -42.01 -18.90
C SER A 365 19.34 -42.59 -19.73
N VAL A 366 19.13 -43.77 -20.29
CA VAL A 366 20.11 -44.48 -21.11
C VAL A 366 19.58 -44.61 -22.51
N TYR A 367 20.40 -44.26 -23.49
CA TYR A 367 20.03 -44.28 -24.89
C TYR A 367 20.93 -45.20 -25.72
N ALA A 368 20.29 -45.99 -26.56
CA ALA A 368 20.96 -46.74 -27.62
C ALA A 368 20.99 -45.93 -28.92
N PRO A 369 21.96 -46.19 -29.83
CA PRO A 369 21.97 -45.57 -31.15
C PRO A 369 20.72 -45.96 -31.95
N GLN A 370 20.23 -45.06 -32.80
CA GLN A 370 19.20 -45.40 -33.77
C GLN A 370 19.72 -46.44 -34.78
N GLY A 371 19.02 -47.57 -34.89
CA GLY A 371 19.32 -48.62 -35.86
C GLY A 371 19.31 -50.02 -35.26
N THR A 372 19.75 -51.01 -36.03
CA THR A 372 19.95 -52.38 -35.55
C THR A 372 21.36 -52.52 -35.01
N VAL A 373 21.50 -52.51 -33.69
CA VAL A 373 22.75 -52.79 -32.98
C VAL A 373 22.71 -54.23 -32.44
N GLU A 374 23.82 -54.96 -32.58
CA GLU A 374 23.97 -56.28 -31.96
C GLU A 374 24.19 -56.10 -30.44
N GLU A 375 23.26 -56.63 -29.63
CA GLU A 375 23.18 -56.49 -28.16
C GLU A 375 22.81 -55.06 -27.68
N PRO A 376 22.24 -54.87 -26.46
CA PRO A 376 21.86 -53.53 -26.00
C PRO A 376 23.13 -52.71 -25.73
N PHE A 377 23.52 -51.91 -26.72
CA PHE A 377 24.61 -50.95 -26.60
C PHE A 377 24.07 -49.64 -26.01
N GLU A 378 24.61 -49.25 -24.87
CA GLU A 378 24.29 -48.02 -24.16
C GLU A 378 25.26 -46.93 -24.62
N ALA A 379 24.83 -46.09 -25.57
CA ALA A 379 25.70 -45.10 -26.21
C ALA A 379 25.84 -43.83 -25.37
N VAL A 380 24.76 -43.44 -24.68
CA VAL A 380 24.68 -42.22 -23.89
C VAL A 380 23.94 -42.54 -22.59
N ASN A 381 24.51 -42.13 -21.47
CA ASN A 381 23.87 -42.16 -20.15
C ASN A 381 23.82 -40.73 -19.60
N VAL A 382 22.63 -40.27 -19.25
CA VAL A 382 22.38 -38.91 -18.77
C VAL A 382 21.72 -39.02 -17.40
N CYS A 383 22.40 -38.52 -16.37
CA CYS A 383 21.92 -38.58 -15.00
C CYS A 383 21.75 -37.18 -14.43
N VAL A 384 20.68 -36.97 -13.65
CA VAL A 384 20.54 -35.81 -12.76
C VAL A 384 20.37 -36.30 -11.33
N ASP A 385 21.15 -35.75 -10.41
CA ASP A 385 21.09 -36.14 -9.00
C ASP A 385 20.12 -35.28 -8.18
N GLY A 386 19.94 -35.62 -6.90
CA GLY A 386 19.02 -34.92 -6.00
C GLY A 386 19.38 -33.45 -5.69
N THR A 387 20.49 -32.92 -6.20
CA THR A 387 20.84 -31.49 -6.15
C THR A 387 20.62 -30.78 -7.48
N GLY A 388 20.15 -31.48 -8.51
CA GLY A 388 20.03 -30.97 -9.87
C GLY A 388 21.34 -30.96 -10.64
N TRP A 389 22.38 -31.68 -10.18
CA TRP A 389 23.65 -31.80 -10.91
C TRP A 389 23.53 -32.84 -12.02
N VAL A 390 23.89 -32.45 -13.24
CA VAL A 390 23.78 -33.25 -14.45
C VAL A 390 25.14 -33.81 -14.84
N ASP A 391 25.19 -35.11 -15.12
CA ASP A 391 26.35 -35.82 -15.68
C ASP A 391 25.94 -36.54 -16.97
N ILE A 392 26.67 -36.28 -18.05
CA ILE A 392 26.43 -36.86 -19.38
C ILE A 392 27.63 -37.69 -19.78
N GLN A 393 27.45 -39.00 -19.78
CA GLN A 393 28.49 -39.96 -20.15
C GLN A 393 28.18 -40.52 -21.54
N VAL A 394 29.17 -40.44 -22.43
CA VAL A 394 29.10 -41.01 -23.78
C VAL A 394 30.11 -42.15 -23.87
N ASP A 395 29.68 -43.30 -24.39
CA ASP A 395 30.56 -44.46 -24.54
C ASP A 395 31.77 -44.10 -25.45
N PRO A 396 33.01 -44.47 -25.08
CA PRO A 396 34.21 -44.11 -25.84
C PRO A 396 34.24 -44.60 -27.29
N SER A 397 33.42 -45.59 -27.66
CA SER A 397 33.30 -46.06 -29.04
C SER A 397 32.44 -45.16 -29.93
N VAL A 398 31.66 -44.24 -29.34
CA VAL A 398 30.95 -43.19 -30.07
C VAL A 398 31.94 -42.09 -30.44
N VAL A 399 32.18 -41.93 -31.74
CA VAL A 399 33.10 -40.90 -32.26
C VAL A 399 32.37 -39.56 -32.32
N LEU A 400 32.76 -38.64 -31.46
CA LEU A 400 32.27 -37.26 -31.43
C LEU A 400 33.28 -36.31 -32.09
N ASP A 401 32.77 -35.26 -32.73
CA ASP A 401 33.59 -34.15 -33.25
C ASP A 401 34.16 -33.29 -32.09
N GLU A 402 33.47 -33.24 -30.94
CA GLU A 402 33.82 -32.52 -29.72
C GLU A 402 33.60 -33.39 -28.47
N PRO A 403 34.31 -33.15 -27.34
CA PRO A 403 34.06 -33.89 -26.10
C PRO A 403 32.61 -33.70 -25.61
N PRO A 404 32.03 -34.67 -24.88
CA PRO A 404 30.71 -34.51 -24.31
C PRO A 404 30.67 -33.31 -23.35
N PRO A 405 29.47 -32.74 -23.10
CA PRO A 405 29.33 -31.61 -22.19
C PRO A 405 29.92 -31.93 -20.81
N PRO A 406 30.66 -30.99 -20.18
CA PRO A 406 31.11 -31.18 -18.82
C PRO A 406 29.90 -31.21 -17.87
N PRO A 407 30.00 -31.89 -16.72
CA PRO A 407 28.94 -31.88 -15.72
C PRO A 407 28.66 -30.46 -15.22
N SER A 408 27.38 -30.13 -15.04
CA SER A 408 26.92 -28.81 -14.60
C SER A 408 25.57 -28.92 -13.90
N TYR A 409 25.11 -27.85 -13.26
CA TYR A 409 23.74 -27.81 -12.80
C TYR A 409 22.75 -27.73 -13.96
N PHE A 410 21.60 -28.39 -13.81
CA PHE A 410 20.51 -28.30 -14.79
C PHE A 410 19.98 -26.87 -14.93
N TRP A 411 19.89 -26.12 -13.83
CA TRP A 411 19.43 -24.74 -13.87
C TRP A 411 20.42 -23.79 -14.56
N ASP A 412 21.72 -24.07 -14.50
CA ASP A 412 22.78 -23.33 -15.21
C ASP A 412 22.62 -23.51 -16.74
N VAL A 413 22.31 -24.74 -17.17
CA VAL A 413 21.96 -25.03 -18.56
C VAL A 413 20.73 -24.24 -19.00
N LEU A 414 19.67 -24.23 -18.19
CA LEU A 414 18.45 -23.47 -18.50
C LEU A 414 18.72 -21.97 -18.58
N LEU A 415 19.63 -21.43 -17.75
CA LEU A 415 20.06 -20.05 -17.80
C LEU A 415 20.77 -19.72 -19.13
N GLU A 416 21.74 -20.52 -19.56
CA GLU A 416 22.43 -20.28 -20.85
C GLU A 416 21.47 -20.36 -22.03
N VAL A 417 20.58 -21.36 -22.04
CA VAL A 417 19.54 -21.48 -23.08
C VAL A 417 18.62 -20.25 -23.07
N ALA A 418 18.24 -19.76 -21.89
CA ALA A 418 17.39 -18.59 -21.75
C ALA A 418 18.09 -17.31 -22.22
N GLN A 419 19.37 -17.12 -21.91
CA GLN A 419 20.19 -16.02 -22.43
C GLN A 419 20.25 -16.08 -23.96
N VAL A 420 20.64 -17.22 -24.55
CA VAL A 420 20.64 -17.37 -26.02
C VAL A 420 19.28 -17.01 -26.63
N ARG A 421 18.18 -17.42 -25.99
CA ARG A 421 16.82 -17.08 -26.43
C ARG A 421 16.50 -15.60 -26.32
N LEU A 422 16.90 -14.93 -25.24
CA LEU A 422 16.69 -13.49 -25.05
C LEU A 422 17.40 -12.67 -26.12
N HIS A 423 18.52 -13.19 -26.66
CA HIS A 423 19.32 -12.54 -27.70
C HIS A 423 18.97 -12.95 -29.14
N ASP A 424 17.89 -13.71 -29.34
CA ASP A 424 17.33 -14.03 -30.67
C ASP A 424 17.22 -12.77 -31.54
N GLY A 425 17.73 -12.84 -32.78
CA GLY A 425 17.71 -11.71 -33.71
C GLY A 425 18.95 -10.81 -33.64
N GLU A 426 20.07 -11.32 -33.11
CA GLU A 426 21.36 -10.62 -33.00
C GLU A 426 21.28 -9.38 -32.08
N LEU A 427 20.45 -9.45 -31.03
CA LEU A 427 20.49 -8.45 -29.96
C LEU A 427 21.83 -8.54 -29.23
N ALA A 428 22.50 -7.41 -29.08
CA ALA A 428 23.72 -7.34 -28.27
C ALA A 428 23.39 -7.55 -26.79
N GLU A 429 24.36 -8.05 -26.03
CA GLU A 429 24.33 -8.04 -24.56
C GLU A 429 24.06 -6.61 -24.04
N GLY A 430 23.20 -6.48 -23.04
CA GLY A 430 22.65 -5.24 -22.49
C GLY A 430 21.54 -4.59 -23.34
N ALA A 431 20.99 -5.29 -24.35
CA ALA A 431 19.95 -4.74 -25.24
C ALA A 431 18.63 -5.54 -25.23
N ALA A 432 18.53 -6.60 -24.42
CA ALA A 432 17.36 -7.43 -24.20
C ALA A 432 16.56 -7.03 -22.95
N ASP A 433 16.69 -5.79 -22.48
CA ASP A 433 15.78 -5.18 -21.51
C ASP A 433 14.32 -5.40 -21.91
N VAL A 434 13.58 -6.11 -21.07
CA VAL A 434 12.20 -6.48 -21.38
C VAL A 434 11.24 -5.45 -20.83
N GLU A 435 10.43 -4.87 -21.71
CA GLU A 435 9.27 -4.06 -21.35
C GLU A 435 8.01 -4.67 -21.98
N ILE A 436 7.00 -4.95 -21.16
CA ILE A 436 5.73 -5.55 -21.60
C ILE A 436 4.54 -4.77 -21.07
N THR A 437 3.59 -4.48 -21.95
CA THR A 437 2.31 -3.87 -21.60
C THR A 437 1.20 -4.90 -21.69
N VAL A 438 0.54 -5.14 -20.57
CA VAL A 438 -0.62 -6.04 -20.42
C VAL A 438 -1.88 -5.22 -20.11
N ARG A 439 -3.05 -5.75 -20.47
CA ARG A 439 -4.33 -5.03 -20.39
C ARG A 439 -5.38 -5.84 -19.64
N ASP A 440 -6.26 -5.14 -18.94
CA ASP A 440 -7.39 -5.71 -18.20
C ASP A 440 -6.99 -6.91 -17.32
N VAL A 441 -5.84 -6.82 -16.65
CA VAL A 441 -5.27 -7.94 -15.89
C VAL A 441 -6.02 -8.10 -14.57
N PRO A 442 -6.64 -9.27 -14.31
CA PRO A 442 -7.30 -9.51 -13.04
C PRO A 442 -6.29 -9.51 -11.90
N VAL A 443 -6.59 -8.75 -10.83
CA VAL A 443 -5.77 -8.69 -9.62
C VAL A 443 -5.81 -10.01 -8.85
N GLY A 444 -6.93 -10.77 -8.98
CA GLY A 444 -7.06 -12.09 -8.37
C GLY A 444 -7.55 -12.11 -6.93
N VAL A 445 -7.98 -10.96 -6.40
CA VAL A 445 -8.66 -10.85 -5.10
C VAL A 445 -10.12 -10.45 -5.32
N SER A 446 -11.05 -11.11 -4.62
CA SER A 446 -12.46 -10.73 -4.65
C SER A 446 -12.68 -9.47 -3.84
N THR A 447 -13.70 -8.69 -4.21
CA THR A 447 -14.11 -7.50 -3.46
C THR A 447 -14.48 -7.83 -2.00
N GLU A 448 -15.07 -8.99 -1.74
CA GLU A 448 -15.39 -9.44 -0.37
C GLU A 448 -14.13 -9.67 0.48
N THR A 449 -13.13 -10.37 -0.08
CA THR A 449 -11.84 -10.60 0.58
C THR A 449 -11.10 -9.29 0.82
N LEU A 450 -11.16 -8.36 -0.15
CA LEU A 450 -10.56 -7.04 -0.01
C LEU A 450 -11.20 -6.27 1.15
N VAL A 451 -12.54 -6.16 1.18
CA VAL A 451 -13.27 -5.45 2.25
C VAL A 451 -12.98 -6.05 3.61
N THR A 452 -12.94 -7.38 3.71
CA THR A 452 -12.63 -8.09 4.96
C THR A 452 -11.21 -7.76 5.44
N SER A 453 -10.23 -7.84 4.53
CA SER A 453 -8.83 -7.53 4.86
C SER A 453 -8.65 -6.08 5.30
N ILE A 454 -9.29 -5.14 4.61
CA ILE A 454 -9.30 -3.72 4.99
C ILE A 454 -9.88 -3.53 6.40
N ARG A 455 -11.00 -4.21 6.70
CA ARG A 455 -11.65 -4.14 8.01
C ARG A 455 -10.73 -4.65 9.11
N ASP A 456 -10.13 -5.82 8.92
CA ASP A 456 -9.24 -6.44 9.91
C ASP A 456 -8.00 -5.57 10.18
N ASN A 457 -7.43 -4.98 9.11
CA ASN A 457 -6.25 -4.13 9.22
C ASN A 457 -6.55 -2.81 9.92
N ILE A 458 -7.69 -2.17 9.62
CA ILE A 458 -8.11 -0.95 10.33
C ILE A 458 -8.46 -1.26 11.78
N GLN A 459 -9.12 -2.39 12.07
CA GLN A 459 -9.40 -2.81 13.44
C GLN A 459 -8.11 -3.05 14.25
N GLY A 460 -7.06 -3.58 13.60
CA GLY A 460 -5.73 -3.71 14.18
C GLY A 460 -4.96 -2.39 14.35
N ASN A 461 -5.41 -1.32 13.69
CA ASN A 461 -4.78 0.01 13.73
C ASN A 461 -5.85 1.13 13.64
N PRO A 462 -6.68 1.33 14.67
CA PRO A 462 -7.76 2.31 14.65
C PRO A 462 -7.27 3.74 14.42
N SER A 463 -6.03 4.05 14.83
CA SER A 463 -5.38 5.33 14.55
C SER A 463 -5.25 5.65 13.06
N ALA A 464 -5.26 4.66 12.16
CA ALA A 464 -5.25 4.89 10.71
C ALA A 464 -6.47 5.68 10.24
N LEU A 465 -7.62 5.57 10.92
CA LEU A 465 -8.82 6.34 10.60
C LEU A 465 -8.99 7.58 11.48
N ARG A 466 -8.03 7.91 12.34
CA ARG A 466 -8.07 9.14 13.17
C ARG A 466 -8.32 10.36 12.30
N GLY A 467 -7.52 10.54 11.25
CA GLY A 467 -7.67 11.67 10.33
C GLY A 467 -9.01 11.68 9.59
N VAL A 468 -9.57 10.50 9.26
CA VAL A 468 -10.92 10.42 8.68
C VAL A 468 -11.95 10.88 9.72
N ALA A 469 -11.92 10.33 10.94
CA ALA A 469 -12.86 10.64 12.02
C ALA A 469 -12.79 12.11 12.48
N GLU A 470 -11.59 12.70 12.55
CA GLU A 470 -11.37 14.12 12.81
C GLU A 470 -12.04 14.98 11.75
N GLN A 471 -11.87 14.63 10.46
CA GLN A 471 -12.49 15.35 9.34
C GLN A 471 -14.01 15.20 9.31
N LEU A 472 -14.56 14.04 9.71
CA LEU A 472 -16.01 13.82 9.76
C LEU A 472 -16.74 14.79 10.70
N ASN A 473 -16.03 15.31 11.69
CA ASN A 473 -16.60 16.21 12.70
C ASN A 473 -15.91 17.58 12.73
N ASP A 474 -15.05 17.91 11.77
CA ASP A 474 -14.26 19.14 11.85
C ASP A 474 -15.14 20.41 11.76
N ASN A 475 -15.19 21.10 12.89
CA ASN A 475 -15.95 22.29 13.22
C ASN A 475 -15.09 23.17 14.16
N THR A 476 -13.77 22.95 14.15
CA THR A 476 -12.80 23.69 14.96
C THR A 476 -12.73 25.13 14.47
N ALA A 477 -12.81 26.09 15.38
CA ALA A 477 -12.85 27.51 15.03
C ALA A 477 -12.15 28.36 16.09
N GLY A 478 -11.21 29.20 15.65
CA GLY A 478 -10.31 29.93 16.55
C GLY A 478 -9.19 29.05 17.11
N ASP A 479 -8.28 29.67 17.85
CA ASP A 479 -7.08 29.04 18.40
C ASP A 479 -7.22 28.95 19.93
N ALA A 480 -7.96 27.95 20.41
CA ALA A 480 -8.18 27.77 21.85
C ALA A 480 -6.87 27.40 22.57
N ASP A 481 -6.72 27.87 23.81
CA ASP A 481 -5.68 27.44 24.76
C ASP A 481 -6.19 26.38 25.74
N PHE A 482 -7.49 26.39 26.02
CA PHE A 482 -8.19 25.37 26.79
C PHE A 482 -9.68 25.33 26.44
N TYR A 483 -10.34 24.23 26.80
CA TYR A 483 -11.80 24.09 26.66
C TYR A 483 -12.49 23.63 27.94
N TYR A 484 -13.78 23.96 28.05
CA TYR A 484 -14.63 23.58 29.17
C TYR A 484 -15.28 22.22 28.94
N TYR A 485 -15.19 21.37 29.96
CA TYR A 485 -15.77 20.03 29.97
C TYR A 485 -16.60 19.82 31.24
N GLN A 486 -17.67 19.05 31.13
CA GLN A 486 -18.46 18.60 32.26
C GLN A 486 -18.55 17.07 32.24
N THR A 487 -18.20 16.42 33.35
CA THR A 487 -18.24 14.96 33.46
C THR A 487 -19.68 14.44 33.48
N ALA A 488 -19.85 13.13 33.30
CA ALA A 488 -21.15 12.47 33.43
C ALA A 488 -21.81 12.71 34.81
N GLU A 489 -21.02 12.87 35.87
CA GLU A 489 -21.46 13.19 37.23
C GLU A 489 -21.78 14.68 37.45
N GLY A 490 -21.50 15.53 36.45
CA GLY A 490 -21.80 16.95 36.47
C GLY A 490 -20.68 17.84 37.01
N GLU A 491 -19.48 17.30 37.21
CA GLU A 491 -18.31 18.05 37.68
C GLU A 491 -17.71 18.91 36.56
N ASP A 492 -17.27 20.11 36.90
CA ASP A 492 -16.77 21.10 35.94
C ASP A 492 -15.24 21.06 35.84
N PHE A 493 -14.72 20.92 34.62
CA PHE A 493 -13.30 20.84 34.34
C PHE A 493 -12.87 21.81 33.24
N LEU A 494 -11.61 22.22 33.30
CA LEU A 494 -10.89 22.79 32.16
C LEU A 494 -9.87 21.79 31.66
N TYR A 495 -9.86 21.60 30.34
CA TYR A 495 -8.91 20.76 29.62
C TYR A 495 -8.00 21.69 28.84
N PHE A 496 -6.71 21.67 29.16
CA PHE A 496 -5.70 22.40 28.39
C PHE A 496 -5.50 21.70 27.05
N ILE A 497 -5.36 22.46 25.95
CA ILE A 497 -5.27 21.83 24.63
C ILE A 497 -4.04 20.93 24.51
N ALA A 498 -4.16 19.85 23.75
CA ALA A 498 -3.05 18.97 23.39
C ALA A 498 -2.55 19.30 21.96
N PRO A 499 -1.34 18.82 21.56
CA PRO A 499 -0.82 19.03 20.21
C PRO A 499 -1.78 18.60 19.09
N GLU A 500 -2.60 17.59 19.38
CA GLU A 500 -3.60 17.06 18.47
C GLU A 500 -4.91 17.85 18.36
N ASP A 501 -5.17 18.80 19.27
CA ASP A 501 -6.33 19.69 19.17
C ASP A 501 -6.08 20.88 18.23
N LEU A 502 -4.84 21.05 17.77
CA LEU A 502 -4.48 22.12 16.87
C LEU A 502 -5.21 21.94 15.54
N ARG A 503 -5.84 23.03 15.09
CA ARG A 503 -6.47 23.08 13.77
C ARG A 503 -5.46 22.69 12.69
N LEU A 504 -5.91 21.92 11.71
CA LEU A 504 -5.10 21.48 10.58
C LEU A 504 -5.36 22.37 9.34
N ASP A 505 -4.35 22.53 8.49
CA ASP A 505 -4.47 23.12 7.16
C ASP A 505 -5.01 22.10 6.14
N ALA A 506 -5.13 22.52 4.88
CA ALA A 506 -5.64 21.65 3.81
C ALA A 506 -4.72 20.44 3.54
N GLU A 507 -3.43 20.58 3.86
CA GLU A 507 -2.41 19.56 3.73
C GLU A 507 -2.37 18.59 4.94
N GLY A 508 -3.10 18.90 6.01
CA GLY A 508 -3.18 18.10 7.24
C GLY A 508 -2.06 18.40 8.24
N ASN A 509 -1.39 19.55 8.12
CA ASN A 509 -0.41 20.03 9.08
C ASN A 509 -1.06 20.98 10.09
N PRO A 510 -0.59 21.04 11.34
CA PRO A 510 -1.03 22.05 12.29
C PRO A 510 -0.83 23.47 11.74
N VAL A 511 -1.87 24.31 11.81
CA VAL A 511 -1.83 25.72 11.34
C VAL A 511 -0.89 26.60 12.16
N ARG A 512 -0.46 26.11 13.33
CA ARG A 512 0.50 26.73 14.23
C ARG A 512 1.32 25.67 14.95
N GLU A 513 2.52 26.04 15.40
CA GLU A 513 3.33 25.17 16.26
C GLU A 513 2.71 25.05 17.66
N TYR A 514 2.92 23.91 18.32
CA TYR A 514 2.55 23.75 19.73
C TYR A 514 3.58 24.47 20.62
N GLY A 515 3.44 25.79 20.77
CA GLY A 515 4.43 26.70 21.36
C GLY A 515 4.45 26.81 22.89
N TYR A 516 3.59 26.07 23.61
CA TYR A 516 3.43 26.19 25.07
C TYR A 516 4.68 25.68 25.83
N GLN A 517 5.32 26.55 26.61
CA GLN A 517 6.47 26.16 27.45
C GLN A 517 6.01 25.49 28.75
N HIS A 518 4.89 25.95 29.30
CA HIS A 518 4.30 25.45 30.54
C HIS A 518 2.86 24.97 30.32
N PRO A 519 2.63 23.89 29.55
CA PRO A 519 1.26 23.40 29.29
C PRO A 519 0.56 22.97 30.59
N GLY A 520 -0.70 23.36 30.75
CA GLY A 520 -1.54 23.04 31.91
C GLY A 520 -1.93 24.26 32.76
N PHE A 521 -2.40 24.00 33.98
CA PHE A 521 -2.87 25.02 34.92
C PHE A 521 -2.05 25.02 36.21
N TYR A 522 -1.84 26.22 36.77
CA TYR A 522 -0.94 26.49 37.89
C TYR A 522 -1.63 27.28 39.00
N ALA A 523 -1.15 27.13 40.24
CA ALA A 523 -1.65 27.86 41.40
C ALA A 523 -1.12 29.31 41.48
N ASP A 524 -0.05 29.63 40.76
CA ASP A 524 0.66 30.91 40.85
C ASP A 524 1.04 31.51 39.48
N ALA A 525 1.25 32.82 39.44
CA ALA A 525 1.57 33.57 38.22
C ALA A 525 2.99 33.36 37.68
N ASP A 526 3.88 32.78 38.49
CA ASP A 526 5.23 32.39 38.07
C ASP A 526 5.23 31.00 37.41
N LEU A 527 4.07 30.32 37.39
CA LEU A 527 3.88 28.98 36.84
C LEU A 527 4.76 27.92 37.53
N ALA A 528 4.97 28.07 38.84
CA ALA A 528 5.86 27.20 39.61
C ALA A 528 5.14 25.95 40.15
N GLU A 529 3.89 26.06 40.55
CA GLU A 529 3.09 24.99 41.14
C GLU A 529 1.98 24.54 40.19
N LYS A 530 2.26 23.50 39.38
CA LYS A 530 1.27 22.89 38.50
C LYS A 530 0.22 22.15 39.33
N ILE A 531 -1.05 22.39 39.03
CA ILE A 531 -2.21 21.77 39.69
C ILE A 531 -3.10 20.97 38.73
N SER A 532 -2.90 21.13 37.42
CA SER A 532 -3.49 20.22 36.45
C SER A 532 -2.77 18.86 36.43
N SER A 533 -3.48 17.82 35.99
CA SER A 533 -2.89 16.49 35.79
C SER A 533 -3.44 15.83 34.52
N ARG A 534 -2.72 14.81 34.02
CA ARG A 534 -3.17 13.92 32.94
C ARG A 534 -3.88 12.65 33.45
N GLU A 535 -4.38 12.69 34.69
CA GLU A 535 -5.17 11.57 35.21
C GLU A 535 -6.42 11.35 34.36
N GLU A 536 -6.85 10.09 34.28
CA GLU A 536 -7.95 9.70 33.40
C GLU A 536 -9.28 10.27 33.90
N VAL A 537 -9.97 11.06 33.08
CA VAL A 537 -11.31 11.60 33.33
C VAL A 537 -12.16 11.34 32.08
N ASP A 538 -13.25 10.58 32.23
CA ASP A 538 -14.11 10.13 31.13
C ASP A 538 -13.32 9.55 29.93
N GLY A 539 -12.28 8.76 30.23
CA GLY A 539 -11.43 8.07 29.25
C GLY A 539 -10.30 8.90 28.65
N ASP A 540 -10.26 10.22 28.90
CA ASP A 540 -9.21 11.07 28.36
C ASP A 540 -7.93 11.02 29.20
N ARG A 541 -6.77 10.79 28.55
CA ARG A 541 -5.43 10.82 29.18
C ARG A 541 -4.44 11.77 28.49
N ALA A 542 -4.85 12.39 27.38
CA ALA A 542 -4.00 13.24 26.57
C ALA A 542 -3.83 14.64 27.21
N HIS A 543 -4.92 15.19 27.74
CA HIS A 543 -4.99 16.58 28.19
C HIS A 543 -4.58 16.77 29.65
N GLU A 544 -4.06 17.95 29.97
CA GLU A 544 -3.91 18.45 31.34
C GLU A 544 -5.26 18.98 31.83
N LYS A 545 -5.76 18.45 32.95
CA LYS A 545 -7.11 18.68 33.45
C LYS A 545 -7.09 19.26 34.85
N VAL A 546 -8.03 20.16 35.13
CA VAL A 546 -8.25 20.70 36.48
C VAL A 546 -9.73 20.93 36.74
N ALA A 547 -10.20 20.53 37.92
CA ALA A 547 -11.56 20.82 38.36
C ALA A 547 -11.70 22.31 38.71
N ILE A 548 -12.83 22.91 38.33
CA ILE A 548 -13.10 24.34 38.54
C ILE A 548 -14.37 24.58 39.37
N PRO A 549 -14.37 24.25 40.68
CA PRO A 549 -15.44 24.69 41.55
C PRO A 549 -15.55 26.23 41.57
N VAL A 550 -16.74 26.75 41.88
CA VAL A 550 -16.98 28.20 41.94
C VAL A 550 -15.97 28.88 42.88
N GLY A 551 -15.37 29.97 42.43
CA GLY A 551 -14.37 30.74 43.17
C GLY A 551 -12.93 30.26 42.98
N THR A 552 -12.70 29.25 42.13
CA THR A 552 -11.36 28.80 41.77
C THR A 552 -10.63 29.86 40.95
N SER A 553 -9.35 30.08 41.26
CA SER A 553 -8.46 30.96 40.50
C SER A 553 -7.23 30.16 40.10
N LEU A 554 -6.89 30.19 38.80
CA LEU A 554 -5.80 29.41 38.20
C LEU A 554 -4.98 30.31 37.28
N PHE A 555 -3.75 29.89 36.98
CA PHE A 555 -2.87 30.56 36.03
C PHE A 555 -2.47 29.61 34.90
N PHE A 556 -2.29 30.14 33.70
CA PHE A 556 -1.79 29.38 32.56
C PHE A 556 -1.05 30.29 31.58
N GLU A 557 -0.28 29.67 30.68
CA GLU A 557 0.47 30.33 29.60
C GLU A 557 -0.21 30.06 28.25
N ASP A 558 -0.35 31.08 27.40
CA ASP A 558 -0.77 30.90 26.00
C ASP A 558 0.40 30.45 25.11
N ASP A 559 0.15 30.23 23.82
CA ASP A 559 1.19 29.84 22.86
C ASP A 559 2.17 30.96 22.50
N GLY A 560 1.83 32.20 22.83
CA GLY A 560 2.68 33.38 22.72
C GLY A 560 3.56 33.64 23.95
N GLY A 561 3.43 32.84 25.02
CA GLY A 561 4.16 32.99 26.28
C GLY A 561 3.59 34.05 27.24
N ALA A 562 2.41 34.59 26.96
CA ALA A 562 1.71 35.48 27.88
C ALA A 562 1.02 34.66 28.97
N VAL A 563 0.99 35.21 30.19
CA VAL A 563 0.41 34.52 31.35
C VAL A 563 -0.91 35.15 31.72
N TYR A 564 -1.92 34.31 31.92
CA TYR A 564 -3.27 34.73 32.27
C TYR A 564 -3.69 34.11 33.60
N ARG A 565 -4.53 34.84 34.32
CA ARG A 565 -5.32 34.31 35.44
C ARG A 565 -6.73 34.02 34.94
N VAL A 566 -7.23 32.83 35.23
CA VAL A 566 -8.63 32.44 35.02
C VAL A 566 -9.33 32.42 36.38
N ASP A 567 -10.44 33.13 36.50
CA ASP A 567 -11.30 33.12 37.68
C ASP A 567 -12.64 32.47 37.33
N ALA A 568 -12.98 31.35 37.97
CA ALA A 568 -14.24 30.65 37.80
C ALA A 568 -15.35 31.32 38.63
N GLY A 569 -16.27 31.99 37.95
CA GLY A 569 -17.41 32.69 38.57
C GLY A 569 -18.56 31.77 38.97
N GLU A 570 -19.64 32.36 39.48
CA GLU A 570 -20.90 31.63 39.67
C GLU A 570 -21.42 31.10 38.33
N LYS A 571 -21.87 29.83 38.31
CA LYS A 571 -22.38 29.21 37.09
C LYS A 571 -23.65 29.92 36.61
N PRO A 572 -23.69 30.43 35.37
CA PRO A 572 -24.91 31.02 34.81
C PRO A 572 -26.05 30.01 34.67
N SER A 573 -25.71 28.73 34.45
CA SER A 573 -26.65 27.61 34.43
C SER A 573 -25.89 26.28 34.63
N LEU A 574 -26.63 25.17 34.75
CA LEU A 574 -26.04 23.84 34.97
C LEU A 574 -24.95 23.45 33.96
N HIS A 575 -25.09 23.89 32.70
CA HIS A 575 -24.21 23.55 31.58
C HIS A 575 -23.43 24.76 31.06
N LYS A 576 -23.26 25.80 31.89
CA LYS A 576 -22.48 26.98 31.56
C LYS A 576 -21.47 27.29 32.66
N ALA A 577 -20.25 27.62 32.25
CA ALA A 577 -19.23 28.20 33.10
C ALA A 577 -19.03 29.68 32.72
N ALA A 578 -18.94 30.55 33.71
CA ALA A 578 -18.50 31.93 33.51
C ALA A 578 -17.04 32.03 33.96
N LEU A 579 -16.15 32.35 33.03
CA LEU A 579 -14.71 32.48 33.28
C LEU A 579 -14.30 33.92 33.06
N THR A 580 -13.58 34.50 34.01
CA THR A 580 -12.96 35.81 33.82
C THR A 580 -11.48 35.62 33.58
N LEU A 581 -11.00 35.97 32.39
CA LEU A 581 -9.60 35.95 32.03
C LEU A 581 -9.00 37.31 32.31
N THR A 582 -7.85 37.34 32.98
CA THR A 582 -7.05 38.55 33.19
C THR A 582 -5.63 38.30 32.71
N ARG A 583 -5.13 39.12 31.78
CA ARG A 583 -3.73 39.02 31.37
C ARG A 583 -2.82 39.57 32.46
N ILE A 584 -1.85 38.78 32.92
CA ILE A 584 -0.94 39.13 34.01
C ILE A 584 0.39 39.68 33.48
N ARG A 585 0.93 39.10 32.40
CA ARG A 585 2.14 39.57 31.73
C ARG A 585 2.14 39.19 30.25
#